data_AF-A0A7X6PH66-F1
#
_entry.id   AF-A0A7X6PH66-F1
#
_cell.length_a   1.000
_cell.length_b   1.000
_cell.length_c   1.000
_cell.angle_alpha   90.00
_cell.angle_beta   90.00
_cell.angle_gamma   90.00
#
_symmetry.space_group_name_H-M   'P 1'
#
loop_
_entity.id
_entity.type
_entity.pdbx_description
1 polymer ?
#
loop_
_entity_poly.entity_id
_entity_poly.type
_entity_poly.pdbx_seq_one_letter_code
_entity_poly.pdbx_strand_id
1 'polypeptide(L)'
;MAILKDTQARNIKPEDKPKAHGGITGLSLHPSKTKGNGKWVLRYVSPVTSKRRNAGLGAYPSVSIAEAAREAAKMREQIEAGIDPLEEKAHKQKIQSIPTFEDAAKTLHKELLPSWKNAKHGQQWINTLTQYVFPFIGSTPLDKIEPRHIAEALRPIWLDKAETANRTKQRIHAVMAWGWAHGYCTSNPVDVVEHLLPKQESKATRTEHHPAMPWQKIPKFVKEHVALNNKSDVTRSLLEFVILTACRSGEARGARWSEIDWKTKTWIIPSDRMKAKTSHRVPLSDRALEILNLQLGLHKELIFPSRRARKELSDMVLTSFLRRVNAPSNTIDRIATAHGFRSSFRDWCSENGYPRDLAERSLAHAIQNQVEAAYHRTDLLEQRRPLMQAWSDFVTCKNITNQEKTLN
;
A
#
# COMPACT_ATOMS: atom_id res chain seq x y z
N MET A 1 -0.24 31.36 59.15
CA MET A 1 0.51 30.35 59.93
C MET A 1 1.99 30.71 59.85
N ALA A 2 2.81 30.44 60.87
CA ALA A 2 4.25 30.67 60.78
C ALA A 2 4.88 29.73 59.73
N ILE A 3 5.84 30.25 58.96
CA ILE A 3 6.57 29.45 57.96
C ILE A 3 7.41 28.39 58.68
N LEU A 4 7.41 27.16 58.17
CA LEU A 4 8.20 26.05 58.70
C LEU A 4 9.69 26.40 58.70
N LYS A 5 10.33 26.32 59.87
CA LYS A 5 11.77 26.57 60.02
C LYS A 5 12.59 25.30 59.78
N ASP A 6 13.83 25.45 59.32
CA ASP A 6 14.75 24.32 59.09
C ASP A 6 14.96 23.46 60.34
N THR A 7 15.03 24.09 61.51
CA THR A 7 15.11 23.40 62.81
C THR A 7 13.93 22.47 63.08
N GLN A 8 12.73 22.81 62.60
CA GLN A 8 11.51 22.00 62.74
C GLN A 8 11.47 20.85 61.72
N ALA A 9 12.04 21.08 60.54
CA ALA A 9 12.17 20.08 59.48
C ALA A 9 13.21 19.00 59.83
N ARG A 10 14.42 19.39 60.28
CA ARG A 10 15.46 18.43 60.74
C ARG A 10 15.03 17.56 61.91
N ASN A 11 14.12 18.07 62.74
CA ASN A 11 13.61 17.36 63.90
C ASN A 11 12.30 16.62 63.64
N ILE A 12 11.83 16.53 62.40
CA ILE A 12 10.66 15.71 62.08
C ILE A 12 10.94 14.24 62.37
N LYS A 13 10.07 13.60 63.14
CA LYS A 13 10.15 12.17 63.48
C LYS A 13 9.18 11.36 62.61
N PRO A 14 9.43 10.06 62.38
CA PRO A 14 8.54 9.23 61.56
C PRO A 14 7.07 9.27 62.02
N GLU A 15 6.85 9.46 63.32
CA GLU A 15 5.51 9.39 63.93
C GLU A 15 4.83 10.76 64.03
N ASP A 16 5.51 11.81 63.58
CA ASP A 16 4.95 13.16 63.56
C ASP A 16 3.79 13.24 62.56
N LYS A 17 2.81 14.11 62.84
CA LYS A 17 1.85 14.52 61.81
C LYS A 17 2.54 15.35 60.73
N PRO A 18 2.03 15.38 59.48
CA PRO A 18 2.56 16.23 58.43
C PRO A 18 2.67 17.68 58.89
N LYS A 19 3.85 18.28 58.73
CA LYS A 19 4.12 19.66 59.15
C LYS A 19 3.79 20.61 58.01
N ALA A 20 2.80 21.48 58.19
CA ALA A 20 2.44 22.47 57.18
C ALA A 20 3.60 23.44 56.94
N HIS A 21 3.82 23.83 55.67
CA HIS A 21 4.81 24.85 55.31
C HIS A 21 4.46 26.22 55.91
N GLY A 22 3.17 26.52 56.08
CA GLY A 22 2.69 27.75 56.70
C GLY A 22 2.61 28.97 55.78
N GLY A 23 3.47 29.04 54.75
CA GLY A 23 3.46 30.12 53.73
C GLY A 23 2.77 29.79 52.41
N ILE A 24 2.48 28.51 52.12
CA ILE A 24 1.80 28.09 50.88
C ILE A 24 0.69 27.12 51.25
N THR A 25 -0.54 27.44 50.81
CA THR A 25 -1.72 26.63 51.11
C THR A 25 -1.58 25.22 50.56
N GLY A 26 -1.81 24.22 51.42
CA GLY A 26 -1.77 22.81 51.05
C GLY A 26 -0.37 22.20 50.92
N LEU A 27 0.71 22.97 51.06
CA LEU A 27 2.07 22.44 51.11
C LEU A 27 2.42 21.95 52.52
N SER A 28 2.85 20.69 52.64
CA SER A 28 3.30 20.11 53.91
C SER A 28 4.46 19.14 53.74
N LEU A 29 5.31 19.06 54.75
CA LEU A 29 6.36 18.05 54.89
C LEU A 29 5.78 16.81 55.58
N HIS A 30 5.73 15.69 54.86
CA HIS A 30 5.32 14.39 55.40
C HIS A 30 6.55 13.65 55.94
N PRO A 31 6.52 13.12 57.17
CA PRO A 31 7.64 12.36 57.70
C PRO A 31 7.94 11.10 56.88
N SER A 32 9.21 10.69 56.89
CA SER A 32 9.68 9.42 56.35
C SER A 32 10.15 8.50 57.50
N LYS A 33 10.63 7.29 57.17
CA LYS A 33 11.12 6.30 58.14
C LYS A 33 12.33 6.76 58.97
N THR A 34 13.04 7.80 58.52
CA THR A 34 14.25 8.31 59.16
C THR A 34 14.00 9.71 59.69
N LYS A 35 14.42 9.98 60.94
CA LYS A 35 14.35 11.31 61.55
C LYS A 35 15.04 12.34 60.64
N GLY A 36 14.40 13.49 60.47
CA GLY A 36 14.93 14.59 59.65
C GLY A 36 14.80 14.37 58.15
N ASN A 37 14.16 13.28 57.70
CA ASN A 37 13.82 13.06 56.30
C ASN A 37 12.29 13.12 56.12
N GLY A 38 11.85 13.67 54.99
CA GLY A 38 10.42 13.75 54.69
C GLY A 38 10.14 13.99 53.21
N LYS A 39 8.89 13.82 52.80
CA LYS A 39 8.43 14.09 51.43
C LYS A 39 7.61 15.37 51.41
N TRP A 40 7.94 16.27 50.48
CA TRP A 40 7.12 17.44 50.23
C TRP A 40 5.89 17.05 49.43
N VAL A 41 4.71 17.38 49.95
CA VAL A 41 3.44 17.11 49.29
C VAL A 41 2.62 18.39 49.23
N LEU A 42 2.22 18.77 48.02
CA LEU A 42 1.23 19.80 47.77
C LEU A 42 -0.14 19.15 47.57
N ARG A 43 -1.07 19.44 48.48
CA ARG A 43 -2.48 19.04 48.37
C ARG A 43 -3.27 20.13 47.67
N TYR A 44 -4.00 19.75 46.62
CA TYR A 44 -4.86 20.65 45.87
C TYR A 44 -6.12 19.94 45.37
N VAL A 45 -7.10 20.72 44.93
CA VAL A 45 -8.26 20.22 44.17
C VAL A 45 -7.97 20.52 42.71
N SER A 46 -8.04 19.50 41.86
CA SER A 46 -7.85 19.65 40.42
C SER A 46 -8.92 20.57 39.83
N PRO A 47 -8.55 21.67 39.14
CA PRO A 47 -9.53 22.55 38.49
C PRO A 47 -10.23 21.86 37.31
N VAL A 48 -9.66 20.77 36.79
CA VAL A 48 -10.19 20.01 35.65
C VAL A 48 -11.13 18.88 36.09
N THR A 49 -10.72 18.11 37.10
CA THR A 49 -11.46 16.90 37.52
C THR A 49 -12.27 17.08 38.80
N SER A 50 -12.13 18.22 39.48
CA SER A 50 -12.73 18.52 40.80
C SER A 50 -12.37 17.52 41.91
N LYS A 51 -11.37 16.65 41.68
CA LYS A 51 -10.90 15.66 42.66
C LYS A 51 -9.71 16.18 43.47
N ARG A 52 -9.61 15.75 44.73
CA ARG A 52 -8.44 16.02 45.59
C ARG A 52 -7.23 15.23 45.09
N ARG A 53 -6.09 15.90 44.93
CA ARG A 53 -4.82 15.32 44.47
C ARG A 53 -3.66 15.75 45.35
N ASN A 54 -2.63 14.91 45.36
CA ASN A 54 -1.38 15.12 46.08
C ASN A 54 -0.22 15.13 45.08
N ALA A 55 0.44 16.27 44.89
CA ALA A 55 1.65 16.38 44.09
C ALA A 55 2.90 16.26 44.97
N GLY A 56 3.77 15.31 44.67
CA GLY A 56 5.07 15.17 45.35
C GLY A 56 6.09 16.15 44.77
N LEU A 57 6.77 16.92 45.63
CA LEU A 57 7.74 17.95 45.24
C LEU A 57 9.18 17.59 45.64
N GLY A 58 9.45 16.29 45.80
CA GLY A 58 10.76 15.77 46.23
C GLY A 58 10.84 15.52 47.74
N ALA A 59 12.05 15.24 48.23
CA ALA A 59 12.29 14.83 49.61
C ALA A 59 13.21 15.82 50.33
N TYR A 60 12.93 16.13 51.59
CA TYR A 60 13.86 16.84 52.46
C TYR A 60 14.89 15.85 53.03
N PRO A 61 16.19 16.20 53.12
CA PRO A 61 16.78 17.52 52.87
C PRO A 61 17.25 17.77 51.42
N SER A 62 17.15 16.82 50.49
CA SER A 62 17.63 17.01 49.12
C SER A 62 16.90 18.11 48.35
N VAL A 63 15.64 18.36 48.70
CA VAL A 63 14.85 19.53 48.31
C VAL A 63 14.62 20.37 49.56
N SER A 64 15.21 21.56 49.55
CA SER A 64 15.12 22.52 50.65
C SER A 64 13.70 23.07 50.82
N ILE A 65 13.42 23.67 51.98
CA ILE A 65 12.13 24.33 52.26
C ILE A 65 11.85 25.42 51.19
N ALA A 66 12.86 26.20 50.82
CA ALA A 66 12.74 27.27 49.85
C ALA A 66 12.47 26.74 48.43
N GLU A 67 13.12 25.65 48.01
CA GLU A 67 12.87 25.03 46.70
C GLU A 67 11.48 24.40 46.63
N ALA A 68 11.07 23.68 47.67
CA ALA A 68 9.73 23.12 47.76
C ALA A 68 8.66 24.23 47.71
N ALA A 69 8.91 25.37 48.36
CA ALA A 69 8.02 26.52 48.30
C ALA A 69 7.94 27.11 46.89
N ARG A 70 9.08 27.30 46.21
CA ARG A 70 9.13 27.82 44.83
C ARG A 70 8.37 26.92 43.85
N GLU A 71 8.59 25.61 43.91
CA GLU A 71 7.89 24.65 43.03
C GLU A 71 6.39 24.56 43.36
N ALA A 72 6.01 24.62 44.63
CA ALA A 72 4.61 24.65 45.02
C ALA A 72 3.89 25.93 44.57
N ALA A 73 4.57 27.08 44.59
CA ALA A 73 4.03 28.35 44.11
C ALA A 73 3.76 28.31 42.60
N LYS A 74 4.69 27.77 41.80
CA LYS A 74 4.47 27.56 40.36
C LYS A 74 3.27 26.64 40.08
N MET A 75 3.14 25.54 40.83
CA MET A 75 1.97 24.66 40.68
C MET A 75 0.67 25.35 41.09
N ARG A 76 0.70 26.25 42.08
CA ARG A 76 -0.47 27.05 42.49
C ARG A 76 -0.90 28.04 41.41
N GLU A 77 0.05 28.72 40.78
CA GLU A 77 -0.21 29.61 39.64
C GLU A 77 -0.86 28.86 38.47
N GLN A 78 -0.37 27.64 38.16
CA GLN A 78 -1.00 26.77 37.16
C GLN A 78 -2.44 26.39 37.52
N ILE A 79 -2.70 26.05 38.78
CA ILE A 79 -4.04 25.71 39.27
C ILE A 79 -4.98 26.92 39.16
N GLU A 80 -4.51 28.12 39.47
CA GLU A 80 -5.27 29.37 39.33
C GLU A 80 -5.60 29.68 37.87
N ALA A 81 -4.69 29.36 36.95
CA ALA A 81 -4.91 29.42 35.51
C ALA A 81 -5.83 28.29 34.96
N GLY A 82 -6.41 27.46 35.82
CA GLY A 82 -7.30 26.36 35.43
C GLY A 82 -6.59 25.09 34.92
N ILE A 83 -5.27 25.01 35.07
CA ILE A 83 -4.45 23.88 34.59
C ILE A 83 -4.19 22.91 35.75
N ASP A 84 -4.38 21.60 35.53
CA ASP A 84 -3.96 20.58 36.51
C ASP A 84 -2.46 20.25 36.30
N PRO A 85 -1.55 20.58 37.23
CA PRO A 85 -0.11 20.41 37.06
C PRO A 85 0.32 18.96 36.82
N LEU A 86 -0.40 17.98 37.38
CA LEU A 86 -0.08 16.56 37.21
C LEU A 86 -0.55 16.03 35.86
N GLU A 87 -1.71 16.49 35.36
CA GLU A 87 -2.15 16.16 34.00
C GLU A 87 -1.25 16.81 32.96
N GLU A 88 -0.90 18.09 33.14
CA GLU A 88 -0.02 18.81 32.21
C GLU A 88 1.37 18.16 32.15
N LYS A 89 1.92 17.73 33.29
CA LYS A 89 3.18 17.00 33.33
C LYS A 89 3.08 15.63 32.64
N ALA A 90 2.00 14.88 32.85
CA ALA A 90 1.77 13.61 32.18
C ALA A 90 1.53 13.78 30.66
N HIS A 91 0.85 14.85 30.26
CA HIS A 91 0.58 15.21 28.88
C HIS A 91 1.88 15.61 28.16
N LYS A 92 2.70 16.46 28.77
CA LYS A 92 4.04 16.79 28.26
C LYS A 92 4.93 15.55 28.15
N GLN A 93 4.93 14.66 29.13
CA GLN A 93 5.70 13.40 29.07
C GLN A 93 5.21 12.45 27.96
N LYS A 94 3.90 12.38 27.70
CA LYS A 94 3.35 11.63 26.57
C LYS A 94 3.71 12.24 25.21
N ILE A 95 3.71 13.57 25.11
CA ILE A 95 4.15 14.29 23.91
C ILE A 95 5.67 14.15 23.68
N GLN A 96 6.47 13.97 24.75
CA GLN A 96 7.93 13.84 24.68
C GLN A 96 8.47 12.41 24.53
N SER A 97 7.61 11.39 24.55
CA SER A 97 8.02 10.01 24.28
C SER A 97 8.22 9.82 22.78
N ILE A 98 9.45 9.97 22.31
CA ILE A 98 9.86 9.66 20.94
C ILE A 98 9.48 8.20 20.65
N PRO A 99 8.57 7.94 19.70
CA PRO A 99 8.10 6.58 19.43
C PRO A 99 9.23 5.72 18.86
N THR A 100 9.09 4.40 19.00
CA THR A 100 9.92 3.44 18.26
C THR A 100 9.56 3.45 16.77
N PHE A 101 10.45 2.94 15.92
CA PHE A 101 10.16 2.80 14.49
C PHE A 101 8.90 1.98 14.23
N GLU A 102 8.71 0.88 14.97
CA GLU A 102 7.55 0.01 14.81
C GLU A 102 6.25 0.72 15.20
N ASP A 103 6.24 1.44 16.33
CA ASP A 103 5.05 2.20 16.78
C ASP A 103 4.71 3.32 15.79
N ALA A 104 5.72 4.05 15.31
CA ALA A 104 5.56 5.06 14.28
C ALA A 104 5.02 4.46 12.97
N ALA A 105 5.56 3.31 12.55
CA ALA A 105 5.12 2.63 11.33
C ALA A 105 3.67 2.14 11.43
N LYS A 106 3.25 1.58 12.57
CA LYS A 106 1.87 1.17 12.82
C LYS A 106 0.92 2.36 12.88
N THR A 107 1.34 3.46 13.50
CA THR A 107 0.55 4.69 13.59
C THR A 107 0.32 5.29 12.21
N LEU A 108 1.39 5.51 11.45
CA LEU A 108 1.32 5.98 10.07
C LEU A 108 0.50 5.05 9.19
N HIS A 109 0.66 3.73 9.33
CA HIS A 109 -0.13 2.75 8.58
C HIS A 109 -1.62 2.90 8.85
N LYS A 110 -2.03 3.07 10.11
CA LYS A 110 -3.43 3.29 10.49
C LYS A 110 -4.00 4.59 9.90
N GLU A 111 -3.19 5.64 9.84
CA GLU A 111 -3.57 6.92 9.23
C GLU A 111 -3.71 6.85 7.71
N LEU A 112 -2.81 6.10 7.04
CA LEU A 112 -2.83 5.97 5.58
C LEU A 112 -3.81 4.92 5.07
N LEU A 113 -4.16 3.91 5.87
CA LEU A 113 -5.02 2.79 5.45
C LEU A 113 -6.35 3.23 4.83
N PRO A 114 -7.09 4.24 5.37
CA PRO A 114 -8.33 4.73 4.76
C PRO A 114 -8.14 5.36 3.37
N SER A 115 -6.94 5.89 3.07
CA SER A 115 -6.63 6.50 1.77
C SER A 115 -6.35 5.48 0.67
N TRP A 116 -6.04 4.24 1.04
CA TRP A 116 -5.68 3.19 0.08
C TRP A 116 -6.90 2.42 -0.39
N LYS A 117 -7.20 2.53 -1.69
CA LYS A 117 -8.31 1.82 -2.34
C LYS A 117 -8.14 0.29 -2.36
N ASN A 118 -6.91 -0.22 -2.18
CA ASN A 118 -6.60 -1.64 -2.27
C ASN A 118 -6.16 -2.19 -0.91
N ALA A 119 -7.01 -2.99 -0.26
CA ALA A 119 -6.73 -3.60 1.03
C ALA A 119 -5.45 -4.47 1.01
N LYS A 120 -5.19 -5.19 -0.09
CA LYS A 120 -3.97 -6.00 -0.25
C LYS A 120 -2.71 -5.12 -0.27
N HIS A 121 -2.80 -3.92 -0.87
CA HIS A 121 -1.69 -2.97 -0.83
C HIS A 121 -1.43 -2.51 0.60
N GLY A 122 -2.47 -2.17 1.36
CA GLY A 122 -2.33 -1.78 2.77
C GLY A 122 -1.70 -2.89 3.62
N GLN A 123 -2.12 -4.14 3.43
CA GLN A 123 -1.51 -5.28 4.14
C GLN A 123 -0.05 -5.50 3.70
N GLN A 124 0.23 -5.42 2.39
CA GLN A 124 1.59 -5.56 1.87
C GLN A 124 2.51 -4.47 2.41
N TRP A 125 1.99 -3.24 2.61
CA TRP A 125 2.75 -2.11 3.12
C TRP A 125 3.40 -2.44 4.47
N ILE A 126 2.59 -2.83 5.45
CA ILE A 126 3.05 -3.14 6.80
C ILE A 126 3.82 -4.46 6.85
N ASN A 127 3.36 -5.51 6.16
CA ASN A 127 4.01 -6.83 6.19
C ASN A 127 5.47 -6.79 5.75
N THR A 128 5.81 -5.96 4.76
CA THR A 128 7.20 -5.82 4.32
C THR A 128 8.06 -5.12 5.38
N LEU A 129 7.53 -4.13 6.12
CA LEU A 129 8.26 -3.55 7.24
C LEU A 129 8.43 -4.57 8.37
N THR A 130 7.38 -5.33 8.68
CA THR A 130 7.43 -6.42 9.67
C THR A 130 8.46 -7.48 9.31
N GLN A 131 8.55 -7.87 8.05
CA GLN A 131 9.46 -8.92 7.61
C GLN A 131 10.91 -8.45 7.52
N TYR A 132 11.15 -7.25 6.98
CA TYR A 132 12.51 -6.84 6.58
C TYR A 132 13.10 -5.72 7.45
N VAL A 133 12.31 -5.02 8.26
CA VAL A 133 12.76 -3.81 8.96
C VAL A 133 12.62 -3.93 10.48
N PHE A 134 11.48 -4.38 10.97
CA PHE A 134 11.24 -4.50 12.42
C PHE A 134 12.26 -5.37 13.16
N PRO A 135 12.76 -6.49 12.58
CA PRO A 135 13.80 -7.29 13.25
C PRO A 135 15.12 -6.54 13.50
N PHE A 136 15.39 -5.45 12.76
CA PHE A 136 16.64 -4.69 12.83
C PHE A 136 16.49 -3.40 13.64
N ILE A 137 15.44 -2.61 13.33
CA ILE A 137 15.28 -1.25 13.90
C ILE A 137 13.90 -1.01 14.53
N GLY A 138 13.04 -2.03 14.62
CA GLY A 138 11.66 -1.88 15.07
C GLY A 138 11.52 -1.27 16.46
N SER A 139 12.34 -1.72 17.41
CA SER A 139 12.35 -1.25 18.80
C SER A 139 13.19 0.02 19.02
N THR A 140 13.86 0.54 17.99
CA THR A 140 14.72 1.72 18.09
C THR A 140 13.88 2.99 18.06
N PRO A 141 14.05 3.94 19.02
CA PRO A 141 13.43 5.26 18.97
C PRO A 141 13.84 6.04 17.72
N LEU A 142 12.92 6.82 17.14
CA LEU A 142 13.16 7.52 15.87
C LEU A 142 14.38 8.46 15.89
N ASP A 143 14.71 9.09 17.03
CA ASP A 143 15.87 9.97 17.17
C ASP A 143 17.22 9.23 17.23
N LYS A 144 17.20 7.91 17.42
CA LYS A 144 18.38 7.04 17.46
C LYS A 144 18.61 6.28 16.16
N ILE A 145 17.76 6.47 15.15
CA ILE A 145 17.90 5.80 13.86
C ILE A 145 18.89 6.58 13.01
N GLU A 146 19.97 5.90 12.61
CA GLU A 146 21.03 6.43 11.77
C GLU A 146 21.01 5.73 10.40
N PRO A 147 21.62 6.33 9.36
CA PRO A 147 21.65 5.73 8.02
C PRO A 147 22.23 4.31 8.00
N ARG A 148 23.21 3.99 8.87
CA ARG A 148 23.80 2.66 8.97
C ARG A 148 22.80 1.57 9.38
N HIS A 149 21.90 1.87 10.32
CA HIS A 149 20.88 0.93 10.79
C HIS A 149 19.90 0.58 9.65
N ILE A 150 19.55 1.57 8.82
CA ILE A 150 18.70 1.36 7.64
C ILE A 150 19.43 0.55 6.58
N ALA A 151 20.72 0.83 6.34
CA ALA A 151 21.53 0.07 5.41
C ALA A 151 21.64 -1.41 5.82
N GLU A 152 21.81 -1.71 7.11
CA GLU A 152 21.81 -3.06 7.66
C GLU A 152 20.49 -3.80 7.40
N ALA A 153 19.34 -3.13 7.61
CA ALA A 153 18.03 -3.72 7.31
C ALA A 153 17.82 -4.00 5.81
N LEU A 154 18.36 -3.15 4.94
CA LEU A 154 18.18 -3.28 3.48
C LEU A 154 19.19 -4.24 2.82
N ARG A 155 20.41 -4.36 3.34
CA ARG A 155 21.51 -5.16 2.76
C ARG A 155 21.09 -6.58 2.34
N PRO A 156 20.37 -7.38 3.17
CA PRO A 156 20.02 -8.75 2.84
C PRO A 156 19.15 -8.90 1.58
N ILE A 157 18.38 -7.85 1.24
CA ILE A 157 17.48 -7.86 0.08
C ILE A 157 17.94 -6.94 -1.04
N TRP A 158 18.99 -6.15 -0.82
CA TRP A 158 19.32 -5.00 -1.67
C TRP A 158 19.67 -5.39 -3.10
N LEU A 159 20.49 -6.42 -3.29
CA LEU A 159 20.87 -6.90 -4.63
C LEU A 159 19.98 -8.05 -5.10
N ASP A 160 19.67 -9.00 -4.23
CA ASP A 160 18.89 -10.20 -4.55
C ASP A 160 17.41 -9.88 -4.88
N LYS A 161 16.81 -8.92 -4.18
CA LYS A 161 15.39 -8.56 -4.32
C LYS A 161 15.22 -7.05 -4.51
N ALA A 162 15.90 -6.50 -5.50
CA ALA A 162 16.05 -5.06 -5.68
C ALA A 162 14.72 -4.26 -5.69
N GLU A 163 13.66 -4.75 -6.36
CA GLU A 163 12.33 -4.10 -6.33
C GLU A 163 11.73 -4.10 -4.92
N THR A 164 11.85 -5.22 -4.18
CA THR A 164 11.41 -5.31 -2.78
C THR A 164 12.20 -4.35 -1.92
N ALA A 165 13.53 -4.29 -2.08
CA ALA A 165 14.40 -3.39 -1.34
C ALA A 165 14.05 -1.91 -1.57
N ASN A 166 13.82 -1.50 -2.81
CA ASN A 166 13.41 -0.13 -3.14
C ASN A 166 12.04 0.22 -2.53
N ARG A 167 11.08 -0.71 -2.58
CA ARG A 167 9.78 -0.52 -1.91
C ARG A 167 9.92 -0.44 -0.40
N THR A 168 10.77 -1.28 0.21
CA THR A 168 11.07 -1.21 1.64
C THR A 168 11.68 0.13 2.00
N LYS A 169 12.70 0.59 1.27
CA LYS A 169 13.34 1.91 1.46
C LYS A 169 12.31 3.05 1.42
N GLN A 170 11.42 3.07 0.41
CA GLN A 170 10.37 4.08 0.30
C GLN A 170 9.44 4.11 1.52
N ARG A 171 9.15 2.95 2.10
CA ARG A 171 8.29 2.84 3.30
C ARG A 171 9.02 3.30 4.55
N ILE A 172 10.30 2.94 4.70
CA ILE A 172 11.15 3.48 5.77
C ILE A 172 11.22 5.01 5.68
N HIS A 173 11.42 5.53 4.47
CA HIS A 173 11.42 6.98 4.23
C HIS A 173 10.10 7.62 4.68
N ALA A 174 8.95 7.02 4.35
CA ALA A 174 7.65 7.55 4.77
C ALA A 174 7.51 7.60 6.31
N VAL A 175 7.95 6.55 7.02
CA VAL A 175 7.92 6.51 8.49
C VAL A 175 8.85 7.57 9.09
N MET A 176 10.09 7.69 8.60
CA MET A 176 11.04 8.70 9.10
C MET A 176 10.60 10.13 8.77
N ALA A 177 10.02 10.37 7.59
CA ALA A 177 9.47 11.66 7.22
C ALA A 177 8.27 12.05 8.11
N TRP A 178 7.40 11.10 8.44
CA TRP A 178 6.33 11.30 9.42
C TRP A 178 6.90 11.65 10.79
N GLY A 179 7.94 10.95 11.24
CA GLY A 179 8.66 11.25 12.49
C GLY A 179 9.25 12.66 12.52
N TRP A 180 9.88 13.06 11.42
CA TRP A 180 10.48 14.38 11.28
C TRP A 180 9.42 15.49 11.32
N ALA A 181 8.30 15.30 10.63
CA ALA A 181 7.18 16.25 10.64
C ALA A 181 6.58 16.45 12.05
N HIS A 182 6.62 15.43 12.91
CA HIS A 182 6.17 15.51 14.30
C HIS A 182 7.27 16.00 15.27
N GLY A 183 8.47 16.31 14.78
CA GLY A 183 9.59 16.74 15.60
C GLY A 183 10.24 15.62 16.42
N TYR A 184 9.98 14.34 16.10
CA TYR A 184 10.58 13.20 16.80
C TYR A 184 12.01 12.91 16.35
N CYS A 185 12.42 13.41 15.19
CA CYS A 185 13.80 13.40 14.71
C CYS A 185 14.09 14.70 13.96
N THR A 186 15.37 14.99 13.75
CA THR A 186 15.84 16.25 13.13
C THR A 186 16.06 16.16 11.62
N SER A 187 16.10 14.96 11.07
CA SER A 187 16.32 14.69 9.65
C SER A 187 15.79 13.31 9.26
N ASN A 188 15.71 13.05 7.95
CA ASN A 188 15.41 11.73 7.42
C ASN A 188 16.71 10.98 7.04
N PRO A 189 17.19 10.03 7.85
CA PRO A 189 18.44 9.30 7.57
C PRO A 189 18.36 8.42 6.31
N VAL A 190 17.16 8.19 5.75
CA VAL A 190 16.98 7.41 4.51
C VAL A 190 17.52 8.15 3.29
N ASP A 191 17.62 9.47 3.33
CA ASP A 191 18.04 10.29 2.19
C ASP A 191 19.48 10.00 1.76
N VAL A 192 20.34 9.59 2.70
CA VAL A 192 21.76 9.33 2.46
C VAL A 192 22.11 7.84 2.45
N VAL A 193 21.15 6.94 2.69
CA VAL A 193 21.42 5.50 2.86
C VAL A 193 22.02 4.83 1.61
N GLU A 194 21.75 5.37 0.43
CA GLU A 194 22.29 4.82 -0.82
C GLU A 194 23.82 4.95 -0.91
N HIS A 195 24.43 5.91 -0.21
CA HIS A 195 25.89 6.00 -0.13
C HIS A 195 26.52 4.85 0.65
N LEU A 196 25.73 4.10 1.44
CA LEU A 196 26.18 2.96 2.23
C LEU A 196 25.88 1.61 1.57
N LEU A 197 25.21 1.62 0.42
CA LEU A 197 24.73 0.43 -0.28
C LEU A 197 25.34 0.36 -1.69
N PRO A 198 25.62 -0.84 -2.21
CA PRO A 198 26.19 -0.98 -3.55
C PRO A 198 25.21 -0.48 -4.62
N LYS A 199 25.76 0.05 -5.71
CA LYS A 199 24.94 0.58 -6.82
C LYS A 199 24.07 -0.53 -7.39
N GLN A 200 22.78 -0.25 -7.45
CA GLN A 200 21.82 -1.10 -8.13
C GLN A 200 21.85 -0.86 -9.64
N GLU A 201 21.78 -1.93 -10.44
CA GLU A 201 21.56 -1.79 -11.89
C GLU A 201 20.26 -1.02 -12.19
N SER A 202 20.24 -0.36 -13.34
CA SER A 202 19.10 0.46 -13.74
C SER A 202 17.83 -0.37 -13.85
N LYS A 203 16.68 0.26 -13.59
CA LYS A 203 15.38 -0.40 -13.80
C LYS A 203 15.21 -0.89 -15.23
N ALA A 204 15.73 -0.17 -16.22
CA ALA A 204 15.68 -0.58 -17.62
C ALA A 204 16.44 -1.90 -17.85
N THR A 205 17.65 -2.02 -17.29
CA THR A 205 18.47 -3.25 -17.36
C THR A 205 17.79 -4.45 -16.70
N ARG A 206 17.09 -4.22 -15.58
CA ARG A 206 16.40 -5.27 -14.80
C ARG A 206 15.00 -5.59 -15.28
N THR A 207 14.40 -4.77 -16.15
CA THR A 207 13.01 -4.97 -16.56
C THR A 207 12.95 -6.14 -17.53
N GLU A 208 12.60 -7.31 -17.01
CA GLU A 208 12.20 -8.42 -17.86
C GLU A 208 10.81 -8.12 -18.45
N HIS A 209 10.75 -8.01 -19.77
CA HIS A 209 9.47 -7.94 -20.46
C HIS A 209 8.72 -9.28 -20.34
N HIS A 210 7.39 -9.19 -20.31
CA HIS A 210 6.53 -10.36 -20.31
C HIS A 210 6.70 -11.13 -21.63
N PRO A 211 7.09 -12.42 -21.60
CA PRO A 211 7.22 -13.22 -22.81
C PRO A 211 5.90 -13.28 -23.58
N ALA A 212 6.00 -13.05 -24.88
CA ALA A 212 4.88 -13.02 -25.81
C ALA A 212 4.96 -14.19 -26.78
N MET A 213 3.82 -14.69 -27.23
CA MET A 213 3.78 -15.66 -28.32
C MET A 213 3.96 -14.91 -29.65
N PRO A 214 4.86 -15.32 -30.56
CA PRO A 214 4.90 -14.75 -31.90
C PRO A 214 3.51 -14.85 -32.54
N TRP A 215 2.99 -13.75 -33.08
CA TRP A 215 1.59 -13.68 -33.50
C TRP A 215 1.24 -14.73 -34.56
N GLN A 216 2.21 -15.10 -35.40
CA GLN A 216 2.11 -16.16 -36.42
C GLN A 216 1.80 -17.55 -35.82
N LYS A 217 2.19 -17.80 -34.57
CA LYS A 217 1.95 -19.09 -33.88
C LYS A 217 0.60 -19.15 -33.19
N ILE A 218 -0.05 -18.01 -32.97
CA ILE A 218 -1.31 -17.92 -32.21
C ILE A 218 -2.43 -18.75 -32.84
N PRO A 219 -2.68 -18.73 -34.15
CA PRO A 219 -3.82 -19.47 -34.70
C PRO A 219 -3.71 -20.98 -34.49
N LYS A 220 -2.51 -21.54 -34.71
CA LYS A 220 -2.20 -22.95 -34.43
C LYS A 220 -2.38 -23.27 -32.93
N PHE A 221 -1.81 -22.44 -32.06
CA PHE A 221 -1.92 -22.62 -30.62
C PHE A 221 -3.38 -22.57 -30.13
N VAL A 222 -4.17 -21.61 -30.63
CA VAL A 222 -5.58 -21.47 -30.28
C VAL A 222 -6.35 -22.69 -30.75
N LYS A 223 -6.15 -23.15 -31.98
CA LYS A 223 -6.80 -24.36 -32.51
C LYS A 223 -6.48 -25.61 -31.69
N GLU A 224 -5.22 -25.82 -31.32
CA GLU A 224 -4.76 -27.04 -30.64
C GLU A 224 -5.06 -27.05 -29.13
N HIS A 225 -5.00 -25.88 -28.49
CA HIS A 225 -4.99 -25.78 -27.03
C HIS A 225 -6.07 -24.87 -26.45
N VAL A 226 -6.79 -24.06 -27.21
CA VAL A 226 -7.71 -23.08 -26.61
C VAL A 226 -9.14 -23.27 -27.08
N ALA A 227 -9.36 -23.26 -28.40
CA ALA A 227 -10.66 -23.36 -29.04
C ALA A 227 -11.26 -24.76 -28.85
N LEU A 228 -11.95 -24.97 -27.73
CA LEU A 228 -12.78 -26.14 -27.46
C LEU A 228 -14.23 -25.68 -27.29
N ASN A 229 -15.15 -26.31 -28.03
CA ASN A 229 -16.59 -26.09 -27.87
C ASN A 229 -17.14 -26.85 -26.65
N ASN A 230 -16.53 -26.65 -25.48
CA ASN A 230 -16.96 -27.26 -24.23
C ASN A 230 -17.34 -26.16 -23.23
N LYS A 231 -18.66 -26.01 -23.00
CA LYS A 231 -19.23 -25.05 -22.02
C LYS A 231 -18.65 -25.19 -20.60
N SER A 232 -18.07 -26.33 -20.24
CA SER A 232 -17.53 -26.57 -18.90
C SER A 232 -16.09 -26.08 -18.69
N ASP A 233 -15.37 -25.65 -19.74
CA ASP A 233 -14.00 -25.13 -19.62
C ASP A 233 -13.94 -23.60 -19.70
N VAL A 234 -14.20 -22.98 -18.54
CA VAL A 234 -14.13 -21.52 -18.34
C VAL A 234 -12.71 -20.98 -18.55
N THR A 235 -11.66 -21.76 -18.27
CA THR A 235 -10.28 -21.26 -18.35
C THR A 235 -9.86 -21.03 -19.79
N ARG A 236 -10.18 -21.98 -20.68
CA ARG A 236 -9.91 -21.82 -22.12
C ARG A 236 -10.76 -20.73 -22.74
N SER A 237 -12.05 -20.67 -22.40
CA SER A 237 -12.96 -19.61 -22.83
C SER A 237 -12.44 -18.22 -22.44
N LEU A 238 -11.97 -18.07 -21.19
CA LEU A 238 -11.34 -16.85 -20.70
C LEU A 238 -10.07 -16.51 -21.46
N LEU A 239 -9.19 -17.48 -21.72
CA LEU A 239 -7.94 -17.24 -22.46
C LEU A 239 -8.23 -16.78 -23.89
N GLU A 240 -9.14 -17.46 -24.58
CA GLU A 240 -9.56 -17.11 -25.94
C GLU A 240 -10.12 -15.69 -25.96
N PHE A 241 -11.01 -15.36 -25.02
CA PHE A 241 -11.57 -14.02 -24.89
C PHE A 241 -10.50 -12.95 -24.64
N VAL A 242 -9.51 -13.23 -23.79
CA VAL A 242 -8.35 -12.32 -23.56
C VAL A 242 -7.55 -12.10 -24.84
N ILE A 243 -7.28 -13.15 -25.61
CA ILE A 243 -6.56 -13.05 -26.88
C ILE A 243 -7.37 -12.19 -27.87
N LEU A 244 -8.65 -12.51 -28.06
CA LEU A 244 -9.52 -11.85 -29.04
C LEU A 244 -9.80 -10.38 -28.72
N THR A 245 -9.88 -10.02 -27.44
CA THR A 245 -10.16 -8.64 -27.01
C THR A 245 -8.89 -7.81 -26.80
N ALA A 246 -7.73 -8.46 -26.75
CA ALA A 246 -6.47 -7.87 -26.33
C ALA A 246 -6.54 -7.16 -24.95
N CYS A 247 -7.52 -7.48 -24.10
CA CYS A 247 -7.67 -6.90 -22.76
C CYS A 247 -6.70 -7.54 -21.75
N ARG A 248 -6.56 -6.93 -20.58
CA ARG A 248 -5.75 -7.51 -19.50
C ARG A 248 -6.49 -8.69 -18.88
N SER A 249 -5.76 -9.70 -18.41
CA SER A 249 -6.36 -10.88 -17.78
C SER A 249 -7.22 -10.53 -16.55
N GLY A 250 -6.85 -9.52 -15.76
CA GLY A 250 -7.65 -9.05 -14.63
C GLY A 250 -8.97 -8.39 -15.04
N GLU A 251 -8.99 -7.67 -16.16
CA GLU A 251 -10.21 -7.09 -16.72
C GLU A 251 -11.15 -8.22 -17.17
N ALA A 252 -10.64 -9.22 -17.87
CA ALA A 252 -11.45 -10.34 -18.34
C ALA A 252 -11.94 -11.26 -17.20
N ARG A 253 -11.09 -11.60 -16.21
CA ARG A 253 -11.47 -12.48 -15.08
C ARG A 253 -12.64 -11.93 -14.27
N GLY A 254 -12.64 -10.62 -14.02
CA GLY A 254 -13.71 -9.95 -13.28
C GLY A 254 -14.86 -9.43 -14.15
N ALA A 255 -14.90 -9.77 -15.45
CA ALA A 255 -15.92 -9.26 -16.37
C ALA A 255 -17.33 -9.68 -15.94
N ARG A 256 -18.27 -8.75 -16.02
CA ARG A 256 -19.67 -8.92 -15.56
C ARG A 256 -20.64 -8.84 -16.72
N TRP A 257 -21.76 -9.56 -16.64
CA TRP A 257 -22.80 -9.51 -17.68
C TRP A 257 -23.37 -8.11 -17.90
N SER A 258 -23.45 -7.30 -16.85
CA SER A 258 -23.89 -5.90 -16.91
C SER A 258 -22.96 -5.00 -17.73
N GLU A 259 -21.73 -5.44 -18.02
CA GLU A 259 -20.76 -4.69 -18.82
C GLU A 259 -20.92 -4.97 -20.33
N ILE A 260 -21.74 -5.94 -20.73
CA ILE A 260 -21.92 -6.33 -22.13
C ILE A 260 -23.15 -5.65 -22.72
N ASP A 261 -22.93 -4.80 -23.72
CA ASP A 261 -23.99 -4.32 -24.60
C ASP A 261 -24.08 -5.24 -25.83
N TRP A 262 -25.09 -6.11 -25.81
CA TRP A 262 -25.36 -7.06 -26.87
C TRP A 262 -25.85 -6.40 -28.16
N LYS A 263 -26.53 -5.25 -28.08
CA LYS A 263 -27.06 -4.54 -29.24
C LYS A 263 -25.94 -3.90 -30.03
N THR A 264 -25.01 -3.24 -29.34
CA THR A 264 -23.86 -2.59 -29.97
C THR A 264 -22.65 -3.52 -30.09
N LYS A 265 -22.74 -4.77 -29.65
CA LYS A 265 -21.63 -5.74 -29.61
C LYS A 265 -20.38 -5.13 -28.94
N THR A 266 -20.56 -4.56 -27.74
CA THR A 266 -19.51 -3.82 -27.04
C THR A 266 -19.39 -4.30 -25.60
N TRP A 267 -18.17 -4.52 -25.13
CA TRP A 267 -17.88 -4.70 -23.70
C TRP A 267 -17.35 -3.38 -23.12
N ILE A 268 -18.03 -2.86 -22.09
CA ILE A 268 -17.73 -1.57 -21.45
C ILE A 268 -17.13 -1.83 -20.07
N ILE A 269 -15.81 -1.70 -19.96
CA ILE A 269 -15.09 -1.88 -18.69
C ILE A 269 -15.12 -0.56 -17.92
N PRO A 270 -15.71 -0.52 -16.72
CA PRO A 270 -15.86 0.72 -15.97
C PRO A 270 -14.52 1.21 -15.40
N SER A 271 -14.42 2.52 -15.15
CA SER A 271 -13.17 3.20 -14.80
C SER A 271 -12.56 2.73 -13.47
N ASP A 272 -13.38 2.26 -12.53
CA ASP A 272 -12.97 1.70 -11.25
C ASP A 272 -12.18 0.40 -11.39
N ARG A 273 -12.42 -0.37 -12.47
CA ARG A 273 -11.68 -1.59 -12.81
C ARG A 273 -10.46 -1.35 -13.71
N MET A 274 -10.37 -0.16 -14.31
CA MET A 274 -9.32 0.20 -15.24
C MET A 274 -8.09 0.78 -14.54
N LYS A 275 -6.90 0.29 -14.91
CA LYS A 275 -5.62 0.81 -14.37
C LYS A 275 -5.44 2.32 -14.61
N ALA A 276 -5.92 2.81 -15.75
CA ALA A 276 -5.85 4.22 -16.15
C ALA A 276 -6.97 5.09 -15.55
N LYS A 277 -7.91 4.51 -14.78
CA LYS A 277 -9.08 5.21 -14.21
C LYS A 277 -10.00 5.88 -15.23
N THR A 278 -9.99 5.39 -16.47
CA THR A 278 -10.88 5.81 -17.55
C THR A 278 -11.62 4.59 -18.07
N SER A 279 -12.92 4.73 -18.35
CA SER A 279 -13.73 3.64 -18.92
C SER A 279 -13.13 3.18 -20.26
N HIS A 280 -13.19 1.88 -20.54
CA HIS A 280 -12.69 1.30 -21.79
C HIS A 280 -13.79 0.55 -22.52
N ARG A 281 -14.09 0.97 -23.75
CA ARG A 281 -15.03 0.26 -24.62
C ARG A 281 -14.27 -0.65 -25.57
N VAL A 282 -14.64 -1.91 -25.59
CA VAL A 282 -14.00 -2.96 -26.38
C VAL A 282 -15.03 -3.48 -27.39
N PRO A 283 -14.82 -3.26 -28.70
CA PRO A 283 -15.70 -3.85 -29.70
C PRO A 283 -15.48 -5.36 -29.73
N LEU A 284 -16.58 -6.12 -29.68
CA LEU A 284 -16.57 -7.58 -29.64
C LEU A 284 -16.68 -8.15 -31.06
N SER A 285 -15.73 -9.00 -31.42
CA SER A 285 -15.80 -9.79 -32.65
C SER A 285 -16.85 -10.91 -32.54
N ASP A 286 -17.25 -11.48 -33.67
CA ASP A 286 -18.27 -12.53 -33.68
C ASP A 286 -17.87 -13.74 -32.83
N ARG A 287 -16.58 -14.16 -32.89
CA ARG A 287 -16.08 -15.24 -32.03
C ARG A 287 -16.12 -14.87 -30.54
N ALA A 288 -15.83 -13.61 -30.18
CA ALA A 288 -15.93 -13.18 -28.79
C ALA A 288 -17.37 -13.30 -28.28
N LEU A 289 -18.37 -12.95 -29.12
CA LEU A 289 -19.79 -13.13 -28.80
C LEU A 289 -20.20 -14.61 -28.68
N GLU A 290 -19.67 -15.50 -29.53
CA GLU A 290 -19.86 -16.94 -29.40
C GLU A 290 -19.38 -17.45 -28.03
N ILE A 291 -18.19 -17.02 -27.60
CA ILE A 291 -17.63 -17.37 -26.29
C ILE A 291 -18.55 -16.88 -25.17
N LEU A 292 -19.02 -15.63 -25.24
CA LEU A 292 -19.97 -15.10 -24.26
C LEU A 292 -21.25 -15.94 -24.21
N ASN A 293 -21.83 -16.30 -25.36
CA ASN A 293 -23.00 -17.18 -25.40
C ASN A 293 -22.75 -18.56 -24.76
N LEU A 294 -21.54 -19.11 -24.88
CA LEU A 294 -21.17 -20.36 -24.21
C LEU A 294 -21.12 -20.23 -22.68
N GLN A 295 -20.84 -19.04 -22.15
CA GLN A 295 -20.78 -18.80 -20.70
C GLN A 295 -22.14 -18.46 -20.08
N LEU A 296 -23.18 -18.19 -20.88
CA LEU A 296 -24.52 -17.87 -20.37
C LEU A 296 -25.06 -18.99 -19.46
N GLY A 297 -25.68 -18.59 -18.35
CA GLY A 297 -26.23 -19.50 -17.35
C GLY A 297 -25.20 -20.10 -16.40
N LEU A 298 -23.89 -19.95 -16.64
CA LEU A 298 -22.88 -20.44 -15.71
C LEU A 298 -22.89 -19.66 -14.39
N HIS A 299 -23.14 -18.35 -14.40
CA HIS A 299 -23.22 -17.52 -13.18
C HIS A 299 -24.05 -16.26 -13.44
N LYS A 300 -24.69 -15.72 -12.38
CA LYS A 300 -25.63 -14.58 -12.47
C LYS A 300 -24.94 -13.26 -12.81
N GLU A 301 -23.78 -12.99 -12.21
CA GLU A 301 -23.05 -11.72 -12.39
C GLU A 301 -21.78 -11.85 -13.25
N LEU A 302 -20.85 -12.72 -12.87
CA LEU A 302 -19.58 -12.94 -13.56
C LEU A 302 -19.76 -13.75 -14.86
N ILE A 303 -19.01 -13.35 -15.90
CA ILE A 303 -18.94 -14.06 -17.18
C ILE A 303 -18.06 -15.32 -17.05
N PHE A 304 -16.92 -15.22 -16.36
CA PHE A 304 -15.95 -16.31 -16.22
C PHE A 304 -15.78 -16.76 -14.75
N PRO A 305 -16.79 -17.42 -14.15
CA PRO A 305 -16.75 -17.83 -12.75
C PRO A 305 -15.83 -19.04 -12.49
N SER A 306 -15.21 -19.08 -11.32
CA SER A 306 -14.61 -20.31 -10.80
C SER A 306 -15.68 -21.39 -10.63
N ARG A 307 -15.46 -22.57 -11.24
CA ARG A 307 -16.41 -23.69 -11.18
C ARG A 307 -16.77 -24.10 -9.75
N ARG A 308 -15.77 -24.21 -8.87
CA ARG A 308 -15.95 -24.65 -7.47
C ARG A 308 -16.32 -23.49 -6.55
N ALA A 309 -15.56 -22.41 -6.60
CA ALA A 309 -15.68 -21.33 -5.63
C ALA A 309 -16.75 -20.28 -5.99
N ARG A 310 -17.35 -20.37 -7.21
CA ARG A 310 -18.40 -19.46 -7.70
C ARG A 310 -18.05 -17.98 -7.57
N LYS A 311 -16.75 -17.67 -7.66
CA LYS A 311 -16.16 -16.34 -7.54
C LYS A 311 -15.19 -16.08 -8.69
N GLU A 312 -14.63 -14.88 -8.74
CA GLU A 312 -13.59 -14.53 -9.70
C GLU A 312 -12.45 -15.56 -9.71
N LEU A 313 -11.99 -15.95 -10.90
CA LEU A 313 -10.82 -16.81 -11.05
C LEU A 313 -9.55 -16.12 -10.51
N SER A 314 -8.58 -16.87 -10.01
CA SER A 314 -7.33 -16.28 -9.52
C SER A 314 -6.45 -15.75 -10.65
N ASP A 315 -5.56 -14.79 -10.32
CA ASP A 315 -4.53 -14.26 -11.24
C ASP A 315 -3.69 -15.37 -11.90
N MET A 316 -3.51 -16.50 -11.21
CA MET A 316 -2.69 -17.61 -11.65
C MET A 316 -3.37 -18.55 -12.65
N VAL A 317 -4.69 -18.46 -12.85
CA VAL A 317 -5.43 -19.46 -13.64
C VAL A 317 -4.87 -19.60 -15.06
N LEU A 318 -4.63 -18.48 -15.74
CA LEU A 318 -4.11 -18.46 -17.11
C LEU A 318 -2.62 -18.80 -17.15
N THR A 319 -1.84 -18.29 -16.19
CA THR A 319 -0.41 -18.60 -16.07
C THR A 319 -0.17 -20.10 -15.89
N SER A 320 -0.92 -20.74 -14.99
CA SER A 320 -0.84 -22.19 -14.75
C SER A 320 -1.28 -23.00 -15.97
N PHE A 321 -2.30 -22.53 -16.69
CA PHE A 321 -2.73 -23.17 -17.93
C PHE A 321 -1.66 -23.09 -19.02
N LEU A 322 -1.13 -21.89 -19.30
CA LEU A 322 -0.10 -21.66 -20.33
C LEU A 322 1.17 -22.46 -20.06
N ARG A 323 1.59 -22.58 -18.79
CA ARG A 323 2.72 -23.45 -18.38
C ARG A 323 2.42 -24.92 -18.63
N ARG A 324 1.21 -25.39 -18.32
CA ARG A 324 0.81 -26.79 -18.51
C ARG A 324 0.85 -27.21 -19.97
N VAL A 325 0.44 -26.33 -20.88
CA VAL A 325 0.46 -26.61 -22.33
C VAL A 325 1.77 -26.21 -23.01
N ASN A 326 2.79 -25.83 -22.24
CA ASN A 326 4.09 -25.39 -22.74
C ASN A 326 3.97 -24.32 -23.84
N ALA A 327 3.18 -23.26 -23.57
CA ALA A 327 2.84 -22.27 -24.59
C ALA A 327 4.12 -21.57 -25.15
N PRO A 328 4.34 -21.62 -26.48
CA PRO A 328 5.57 -21.10 -27.08
C PRO A 328 5.68 -19.58 -26.89
N SER A 329 6.91 -19.10 -26.66
CA SER A 329 7.19 -17.67 -26.55
C SER A 329 8.35 -17.24 -27.44
N ASN A 330 8.50 -15.93 -27.61
CA ASN A 330 9.63 -15.28 -28.28
C ASN A 330 10.86 -15.15 -27.38
N THR A 331 10.77 -15.56 -26.12
CA THR A 331 11.89 -15.51 -25.17
C THR A 331 12.35 -16.93 -24.87
N ILE A 332 13.64 -17.20 -25.12
CA ILE A 332 14.26 -18.51 -24.93
C ILE A 332 14.02 -18.97 -23.48
N ASP A 333 13.68 -20.26 -23.32
CA ASP A 333 13.40 -20.93 -22.04
C ASP A 333 12.25 -20.35 -21.19
N ARG A 334 11.40 -19.49 -21.78
CA ARG A 334 10.24 -18.92 -21.09
C ARG A 334 8.94 -19.21 -21.82
N ILE A 335 7.87 -19.30 -21.02
CA ILE A 335 6.50 -19.56 -21.49
C ILE A 335 5.78 -18.24 -21.74
N ALA A 336 4.97 -18.20 -22.80
CA ALA A 336 4.13 -17.04 -23.09
C ALA A 336 3.19 -16.76 -21.91
N THR A 337 2.96 -15.48 -21.65
CA THR A 337 2.08 -15.04 -20.56
C THR A 337 0.76 -14.52 -21.11
N ALA A 338 -0.29 -14.50 -20.27
CA ALA A 338 -1.57 -13.89 -20.66
C ALA A 338 -1.41 -12.41 -21.05
N HIS A 339 -0.48 -11.69 -20.40
CA HIS A 339 -0.15 -10.31 -20.78
C HIS A 339 0.61 -10.23 -22.12
N GLY A 340 1.46 -11.21 -22.40
CA GLY A 340 2.26 -11.26 -23.63
C GLY A 340 1.43 -11.28 -24.92
N PHE A 341 0.21 -11.83 -24.90
CA PHE A 341 -0.69 -11.79 -26.07
C PHE A 341 -1.08 -10.37 -26.50
N ARG A 342 -0.98 -9.38 -25.60
CA ARG A 342 -1.18 -7.97 -25.94
C ARG A 342 -0.04 -7.42 -26.78
N SER A 343 1.19 -7.85 -26.48
CA SER A 343 2.35 -7.56 -27.33
C SER A 343 2.18 -8.24 -28.68
N SER A 344 1.76 -9.51 -28.70
CA SER A 344 1.48 -10.22 -29.95
C SER A 344 0.44 -9.50 -30.83
N PHE A 345 -0.66 -9.01 -30.23
CA PHE A 345 -1.64 -8.20 -30.94
C PHE A 345 -1.03 -6.90 -31.47
N ARG A 346 -0.19 -6.22 -30.69
CA ARG A 346 0.45 -4.98 -31.11
C ARG A 346 1.41 -5.20 -32.27
N ASP A 347 2.20 -6.26 -32.21
CA ASP A 347 3.14 -6.66 -33.26
C ASP A 347 2.38 -7.01 -34.54
N TRP A 348 1.32 -7.82 -34.43
CA TRP A 348 0.43 -8.13 -35.55
C TRP A 348 -0.15 -6.88 -36.20
N CYS A 349 -0.67 -5.94 -35.40
CA CYS A 349 -1.17 -4.67 -35.93
C CYS A 349 -0.10 -3.89 -36.69
N SER A 350 1.13 -3.86 -36.16
CA SER A 350 2.25 -3.14 -36.76
C SER A 350 2.67 -3.75 -38.10
N GLU A 351 2.76 -5.08 -38.16
CA GLU A 351 3.19 -5.80 -39.37
C GLU A 351 2.10 -5.88 -40.45
N ASN A 352 0.82 -5.73 -40.06
CA ASN A 352 -0.32 -5.75 -41.00
C ASN A 352 -0.83 -4.34 -41.36
N GLY A 353 -0.04 -3.30 -41.09
CA GLY A 353 -0.32 -1.93 -41.56
C GLY A 353 -1.42 -1.19 -40.81
N TYR A 354 -1.84 -1.65 -39.63
CA TYR A 354 -2.84 -0.93 -38.83
C TYR A 354 -2.23 0.30 -38.13
N PRO A 355 -2.95 1.43 -38.08
CA PRO A 355 -2.46 2.64 -37.42
C PRO A 355 -2.09 2.38 -35.95
N ARG A 356 -0.93 2.90 -35.53
CA ARG A 356 -0.42 2.76 -34.15
C ARG A 356 -1.45 3.23 -33.12
N ASP A 357 -2.01 4.42 -33.31
CA ASP A 357 -3.01 4.99 -32.39
C ASP A 357 -4.21 4.05 -32.19
N LEU A 358 -4.70 3.43 -33.26
CA LEU A 358 -5.82 2.50 -33.21
C LEU A 358 -5.49 1.26 -32.37
N ALA A 359 -4.28 0.71 -32.54
CA ALA A 359 -3.80 -0.44 -31.76
C ALA A 359 -3.57 -0.09 -30.28
N GLU A 360 -2.95 1.05 -29.98
CA GLU A 360 -2.73 1.51 -28.60
C GLU A 360 -4.07 1.77 -27.86
N ARG A 361 -5.08 2.32 -28.55
CA ARG A 361 -6.43 2.49 -28.01
C ARG A 361 -7.12 1.17 -27.72
N SER A 362 -7.00 0.16 -28.59
CA SER A 362 -7.52 -1.19 -28.32
C SER A 362 -6.94 -1.77 -27.03
N LEU A 363 -5.67 -1.46 -26.74
CA LEU A 363 -4.97 -1.88 -25.54
C LEU A 363 -5.28 -1.00 -24.30
N ALA A 364 -6.07 0.06 -24.42
CA ALA A 364 -6.27 1.06 -23.36
C ALA A 364 -4.93 1.55 -22.79
N HIS A 365 -3.97 1.82 -23.68
CA HIS A 365 -2.74 2.52 -23.32
C HIS A 365 -3.01 4.02 -23.29
N ALA A 366 -2.48 4.69 -22.27
CA ALA A 366 -2.54 6.14 -22.19
C ALA A 366 -1.61 6.72 -23.27
N ILE A 367 -2.08 7.75 -23.97
CA ILE A 367 -1.26 8.50 -24.93
C ILE A 367 -0.17 9.21 -24.11
N GLN A 368 1.10 8.90 -24.42
CA GLN A 368 2.25 9.39 -23.62
C GLN A 368 2.43 10.90 -23.74
N ASN A 369 2.01 11.49 -24.86
CA ASN A 369 2.11 12.93 -25.11
C ASN A 369 0.83 13.64 -24.63
N GLN A 370 0.95 14.44 -23.56
CA GLN A 370 -0.19 15.18 -23.00
C GLN A 370 -0.79 16.20 -23.98
N VAL A 371 0.01 16.70 -24.94
CA VAL A 371 -0.48 17.61 -25.98
C VAL A 371 -1.37 16.87 -26.97
N GLU A 372 -0.97 15.67 -27.42
CA GLU A 372 -1.81 14.81 -28.30
C GLU A 372 -3.07 14.34 -27.57
N ALA A 373 -2.96 13.98 -26.29
CA ALA A 373 -4.09 13.54 -25.48
C ALA A 373 -5.25 14.57 -25.45
N ALA A 374 -4.95 15.86 -25.54
CA ALA A 374 -5.95 16.94 -25.55
C ALA A 374 -6.78 17.01 -26.86
N TYR A 375 -6.23 16.54 -27.98
CA TYR A 375 -6.91 16.57 -29.29
C TYR A 375 -7.76 15.32 -29.55
N HIS A 376 -7.53 14.22 -28.85
CA HIS A 376 -8.23 12.95 -29.06
C HIS A 376 -9.52 12.85 -28.22
N ARG A 377 -10.62 13.40 -28.77
CA ARG A 377 -11.94 13.44 -28.09
C ARG A 377 -12.72 12.12 -28.06
N THR A 378 -12.27 11.07 -28.76
CA THR A 378 -12.98 9.79 -28.85
C THR A 378 -12.03 8.60 -28.73
N ASP A 379 -12.57 7.43 -28.38
CA ASP A 379 -11.83 6.16 -28.29
C ASP A 379 -11.78 5.39 -29.63
N LEU A 380 -12.21 6.03 -30.72
CA LEU A 380 -12.25 5.45 -32.07
C LEU A 380 -12.95 4.09 -32.14
N LEU A 381 -14.03 3.89 -31.36
CA LEU A 381 -14.72 2.60 -31.23
C LEU A 381 -15.10 1.99 -32.60
N GLU A 382 -15.71 2.78 -33.48
CA GLU A 382 -16.18 2.31 -34.79
C GLU A 382 -15.02 1.94 -35.72
N GLN A 383 -13.90 2.68 -35.69
CA GLN A 383 -12.70 2.32 -36.44
C GLN A 383 -12.01 1.06 -35.87
N ARG A 384 -12.16 0.79 -34.57
CA ARG A 384 -11.61 -0.42 -33.93
C ARG A 384 -12.41 -1.68 -34.24
N ARG A 385 -13.70 -1.59 -34.59
CA ARG A 385 -14.53 -2.76 -34.93
C ARG A 385 -13.93 -3.63 -36.04
N PRO A 386 -13.61 -3.12 -37.25
CA PRO A 386 -13.01 -3.93 -38.30
C PRO A 386 -11.63 -4.47 -37.90
N LEU A 387 -10.84 -3.71 -37.13
CA LEU A 387 -9.56 -4.17 -36.59
C LEU A 387 -9.74 -5.40 -35.68
N MET A 388 -10.64 -5.32 -34.70
CA MET A 388 -10.86 -6.41 -33.74
C MET A 388 -11.48 -7.64 -34.42
N GLN A 389 -12.29 -7.45 -35.47
CA GLN A 389 -12.82 -8.55 -36.27
C GLN A 389 -11.70 -9.22 -37.10
N ALA A 390 -10.87 -8.44 -37.80
CA ALA A 390 -9.75 -8.98 -38.57
C ALA A 390 -8.75 -9.75 -37.69
N TRP A 391 -8.47 -9.24 -36.49
CA TRP A 391 -7.68 -9.96 -35.49
C TRP A 391 -8.32 -11.30 -35.11
N SER A 392 -9.64 -11.30 -34.86
CA SER A 392 -10.39 -12.52 -34.57
C SER A 392 -10.34 -13.54 -35.70
N ASP A 393 -10.50 -13.09 -36.94
CA ASP A 393 -10.47 -13.95 -38.12
C ASP A 393 -9.08 -14.58 -38.33
N PHE A 394 -8.01 -13.81 -38.06
CA PHE A 394 -6.64 -14.32 -38.04
C PHE A 394 -6.45 -15.38 -36.94
N VAL A 395 -6.84 -15.07 -35.70
CA VAL A 395 -6.70 -15.98 -34.55
C VAL A 395 -7.48 -17.29 -34.75
N THR A 396 -8.63 -17.24 -35.42
CA THR A 396 -9.51 -18.40 -35.63
C THR A 396 -9.29 -19.10 -36.98
N CYS A 397 -8.37 -18.62 -37.82
CA CYS A 397 -8.16 -19.10 -39.19
C CYS A 397 -9.40 -19.04 -40.11
N LYS A 398 -10.39 -18.15 -39.87
CA LYS A 398 -11.62 -18.10 -40.70
C LYS A 398 -11.37 -17.67 -42.16
N ASN A 399 -10.25 -16.99 -42.45
CA ASN A 399 -9.96 -16.43 -43.78
C ASN A 399 -8.96 -17.23 -44.64
N ILE A 400 -8.39 -18.34 -44.15
CA ILE A 400 -7.37 -19.11 -44.92
C ILE A 400 -8.04 -20.08 -45.90
N THR A 401 -9.27 -20.51 -45.65
CA THR A 401 -9.95 -21.55 -46.44
C THR A 401 -10.45 -21.10 -47.82
N ASN A 402 -10.45 -19.79 -48.13
CA ASN A 402 -10.99 -19.28 -49.40
C ASN A 402 -9.92 -18.95 -50.46
N GLN A 403 -8.62 -18.92 -50.12
CA GLN A 403 -7.56 -18.67 -51.11
C GLN A 403 -7.02 -19.94 -51.78
N GLU A 404 -7.17 -21.12 -51.16
CA GLU A 404 -6.77 -22.40 -51.77
C GLU A 404 -7.79 -22.96 -52.78
N LYS A 405 -8.98 -22.35 -52.91
CA LYS A 405 -10.01 -22.76 -53.87
C LYS A 405 -9.99 -22.00 -55.21
N THR A 406 -9.09 -21.03 -55.39
CA THR A 406 -9.00 -20.24 -56.63
C THR A 406 -7.75 -20.56 -57.46
N LEU A 407 -6.99 -21.59 -57.08
CA LEU A 407 -5.73 -21.99 -57.72
C LEU A 407 -5.65 -23.50 -58.05
N ASN A 408 -6.79 -24.17 -58.19
CA ASN A 408 -6.88 -25.50 -58.82
C ASN A 408 -7.81 -25.46 -60.03
#